data_AF-A0A7S2HIP6-F1
#
_entry.id   AF-A0A7S2HIP6-F1
#
_cell.length_a   1.000
_cell.length_b   1.000
_cell.length_c   1.000
_cell.angle_alpha   90.00
_cell.angle_beta   90.00
_cell.angle_gamma   90.00
#
_symmetry.space_group_name_H-M   'P 1'
#
loop_
_entity.id
_entity.type
_entity.pdbx_description
1 polymer ?
#
loop_
_entity_poly.entity_id
_entity_poly.type
_entity_poly.pdbx_seq_one_letter_code
_entity_poly.pdbx_strand_id
1 'polypeptide(L)'
;MVDGFTVAAEPSVLHAIDDLGAAEGQNRGTAHLVCDAAGKLGLRRHLALHEGDAYELAGSGLDTGGDGLLDMMWLDFGLGSGPRIDAFLDAWWPRIDAFL
;
A
#
# COMPACT_ATOMS: atom_id res chain seq x y z
N MET A 1 12.24 17.31 -36.97
CA MET A 1 12.07 17.59 -35.53
C MET A 1 10.94 16.69 -35.07
N VAL A 2 11.21 15.75 -34.19
CA VAL A 2 10.17 14.92 -33.57
C VAL A 2 9.88 15.60 -32.23
N ASP A 3 8.67 16.10 -32.06
CA ASP A 3 8.24 16.69 -30.79
C ASP A 3 8.34 15.62 -29.70
N GLY A 4 9.15 15.91 -28.69
CA GLY A 4 9.35 15.05 -27.54
C GLY A 4 8.03 14.96 -26.76
N PHE A 5 7.41 13.79 -26.80
CA PHE A 5 6.27 13.48 -25.94
C PHE A 5 6.79 13.31 -24.51
N THR A 6 6.86 14.41 -23.76
CA THR A 6 7.05 14.34 -22.32
C THR A 6 5.71 13.96 -21.71
N VAL A 7 5.46 12.68 -21.50
CA VAL A 7 4.42 12.25 -20.57
C VAL A 7 4.86 12.76 -19.21
N ALA A 8 4.11 13.70 -18.63
CA ALA A 8 4.23 13.94 -17.21
C ALA A 8 3.84 12.63 -16.53
N ALA A 9 4.83 11.91 -15.99
CA ALA A 9 4.54 10.72 -15.21
C ALA A 9 3.74 11.18 -14.00
N GLU A 10 2.50 10.72 -13.88
CA GLU A 10 1.74 10.88 -12.64
C GLU A 10 2.60 10.30 -11.50
N PRO A 11 2.73 11.02 -10.37
CA PRO A 11 3.60 10.57 -9.30
C PRO A 11 3.09 9.25 -8.74
N SER A 12 3.80 8.16 -9.01
CA SER A 12 3.47 6.85 -8.46
C SER A 12 3.62 6.87 -6.95
N VAL A 13 2.59 6.41 -6.23
CA VAL A 13 2.57 6.34 -4.76
C VAL A 13 2.51 4.89 -4.34
N LEU A 14 3.43 4.48 -3.47
CA LEU A 14 3.35 3.23 -2.76
C LEU A 14 2.47 3.41 -1.53
N HIS A 15 1.33 2.71 -1.50
CA HIS A 15 0.47 2.61 -0.33
C HIS A 15 0.93 1.41 0.51
N ALA A 16 1.40 1.65 1.72
CA ALA A 16 1.83 0.63 2.66
C ALA A 16 0.89 0.62 3.87
N ILE A 17 0.45 -0.56 4.30
CA ILE A 17 -0.37 -0.74 5.49
C ILE A 17 0.46 -1.46 6.55
N ASP A 18 0.46 -0.93 7.77
CA ASP A 18 1.12 -1.54 8.93
C ASP A 18 0.13 -1.56 10.09
N ASP A 19 -0.17 -2.74 10.63
CA ASP A 19 -1.08 -2.93 11.76
C ASP A 19 -0.42 -2.58 13.12
N LEU A 20 0.84 -2.15 13.08
CA LEU A 20 1.67 -1.82 14.22
C LEU A 20 1.81 -2.94 15.26
N GLY A 21 1.67 -4.21 14.86
CA GLY A 21 2.10 -5.38 15.65
C GLY A 21 1.72 -5.35 17.13
N ALA A 22 0.51 -4.89 17.46
CA ALA A 22 0.05 -4.82 18.84
C ALA A 22 -0.65 -6.14 19.23
N ALA A 23 0.13 -7.14 19.65
CA ALA A 23 -0.43 -8.19 20.51
C ALA A 23 0.52 -8.64 21.63
N GLU A 24 1.83 -8.78 21.41
CA GLU A 24 2.72 -9.26 22.48
C GLU A 24 4.10 -8.58 22.45
N GLY A 25 4.25 -7.56 23.30
CA GLY A 25 5.57 -7.12 23.76
C GLY A 25 6.31 -6.13 22.87
N GLN A 26 5.95 -4.84 22.98
CA GLN A 26 6.83 -3.70 22.64
C GLN A 26 7.42 -3.67 21.21
N ASN A 27 6.82 -4.38 20.25
CA ASN A 27 7.28 -4.34 18.87
C ASN A 27 6.80 -3.02 18.24
N ARG A 28 7.69 -2.04 18.14
CA ARG A 28 7.45 -0.79 17.43
C ARG A 28 7.25 -1.19 15.96
N GLY A 29 6.02 -1.18 15.46
CA GLY A 29 5.71 -1.50 14.06
C GLY A 29 6.69 -0.83 13.09
N THR A 30 7.03 -1.51 12.00
CA THR A 30 8.09 -1.09 11.07
C THR A 30 7.76 0.19 10.30
N ALA A 31 6.51 0.63 10.34
CA ALA A 31 5.96 1.88 9.82
C ALA A 31 6.93 3.07 9.90
N HIS A 32 7.43 3.38 11.10
CA HIS A 32 8.37 4.48 11.31
C HIS A 32 9.73 4.25 10.62
N LEU A 33 10.22 3.00 10.56
CA LEU A 33 11.45 2.64 9.86
C LEU A 33 11.30 2.75 8.34
N VAL A 34 10.13 2.40 7.80
CA VAL A 34 9.80 2.57 6.37
C VAL A 34 9.78 4.05 6.00
N CYS A 35 9.15 4.89 6.85
CA CYS A 35 9.19 6.34 6.68
C CYS A 35 10.62 6.91 6.71
N ASP A 36 11.44 6.48 7.66
CA ASP A 36 12.84 6.90 7.78
C ASP A 36 13.67 6.48 6.56
N ALA A 37 13.49 5.25 6.08
CA ALA A 37 14.16 4.75 4.89
C ALA A 37 13.74 5.55 3.64
N ALA A 38 12.44 5.80 3.44
CA ALA A 38 11.94 6.62 2.35
C ALA A 38 12.47 8.05 2.41
N GLY A 39 12.61 8.62 3.61
CA GLY A 39 13.25 9.93 3.84
C GLY A 39 14.70 9.94 3.38
N LYS A 40 15.50 8.96 3.83
CA LYS A 40 16.93 8.83 3.45
C LYS A 40 17.14 8.61 1.96
N LEU A 41 16.19 7.99 1.27
CA LEU A 41 16.23 7.75 -0.17
C LEU A 41 15.66 8.92 -0.99
N GLY A 42 15.10 9.97 -0.36
CA GLY A 42 14.44 11.07 -1.07
C GLY A 42 13.10 10.69 -1.72
N LEU A 43 12.50 9.58 -1.29
CA LEU A 43 11.28 8.98 -1.84
C LEU A 43 10.03 9.24 -0.99
N ARG A 44 10.12 10.02 0.09
CA ARG A 44 9.02 10.19 1.05
C ARG A 44 7.68 10.63 0.42
N ARG A 45 7.73 11.44 -0.65
CA ARG A 45 6.53 11.89 -1.39
C ARG A 45 5.84 10.78 -2.19
N HIS A 46 6.52 9.67 -2.41
CA HIS A 46 6.02 8.48 -3.10
C HIS A 46 5.56 7.39 -2.12
N LEU A 47 5.39 7.72 -0.84
CA LEU A 47 4.95 6.78 0.20
C LEU A 47 3.74 7.33 0.95
N ALA A 48 2.63 6.60 0.90
CA ALA A 48 1.48 6.77 1.77
C ALA A 48 1.44 5.59 2.74
N LEU A 49 1.74 5.85 4.02
CA LEU A 49 1.71 4.85 5.07
C LEU A 49 0.38 4.96 5.82
N HIS A 50 -0.31 3.84 5.97
CA HIS A 50 -1.58 3.71 6.65
C HIS A 50 -1.40 2.82 7.86
N GLU A 51 -1.74 3.35 9.03
CA GLU A 51 -1.66 2.61 10.30
C GLU A 51 -3.02 1.98 10.58
N GLY A 52 -3.05 0.66 10.76
CA GLY A 52 -4.28 -0.08 11.06
C GLY A 52 -4.32 -1.49 10.47
N ASP A 53 -5.28 -2.28 10.92
CA ASP A 53 -5.52 -3.61 10.37
C ASP A 53 -6.01 -3.53 8.93
N ALA A 54 -5.40 -4.30 8.04
CA ALA A 54 -5.68 -4.23 6.61
C ALA A 54 -7.08 -4.75 6.23
N TYR A 55 -7.71 -5.60 7.06
CA TYR A 55 -9.08 -6.07 6.83
C TYR A 55 -10.10 -5.00 7.24
N GLU A 56 -9.85 -4.29 8.35
CA GLU A 56 -10.67 -3.15 8.76
C GLU A 56 -10.58 -1.99 7.77
N LEU A 57 -9.37 -1.70 7.30
CA LEU A 57 -9.10 -0.63 6.34
C LEU A 57 -9.69 -0.90 4.94
N ALA A 58 -9.97 -2.16 4.58
CA ALA A 58 -10.59 -2.47 3.30
C ALA A 58 -11.97 -1.80 3.14
N GLY A 59 -12.69 -1.59 4.26
CA GLY A 59 -13.99 -0.92 4.30
C GLY A 59 -13.94 0.60 4.55
N SER A 60 -12.78 1.17 4.88
CA SER A 60 -12.69 2.55 5.41
C SER A 60 -12.66 3.64 4.34
N GLY A 61 -12.68 3.28 3.05
CA GLY A 61 -12.60 4.25 1.96
C GLY A 61 -11.23 4.93 1.86
N LEU A 62 -10.14 4.20 2.14
CA LEU A 62 -8.76 4.65 1.93
C LEU A 62 -8.60 5.45 0.64
N ASP A 63 -8.24 6.72 0.79
CA ASP A 63 -7.99 7.63 -0.32
C ASP A 63 -6.62 7.30 -0.93
N THR A 64 -6.65 6.59 -2.05
CA THR A 64 -5.45 6.26 -2.84
C THR A 64 -5.14 7.32 -3.89
N GLY A 65 -5.91 8.42 -3.94
CA GLY A 65 -5.87 9.40 -5.02
C GLY A 65 -6.52 8.88 -6.31
N GLY A 66 -6.95 9.81 -7.17
CA GLY A 66 -7.53 9.48 -8.48
C GLY A 66 -8.91 8.81 -8.38
N ASP A 67 -9.10 7.70 -9.09
CA ASP A 67 -10.32 6.89 -9.11
C ASP A 67 -10.40 5.84 -7.98
N GLY A 68 -9.37 5.79 -7.12
CA GLY A 68 -9.31 4.85 -6.01
C GLY A 68 -8.77 3.47 -6.38
N LEU A 69 -8.25 3.29 -7.61
CA LEU A 69 -7.68 2.03 -8.07
C LEU A 69 -6.16 1.96 -7.84
N LEU A 70 -5.65 0.72 -7.80
CA LEU A 70 -4.25 0.37 -7.60
C LEU A 70 -3.76 -0.42 -8.82
N ASP A 71 -2.59 -0.05 -9.36
CA ASP A 71 -1.99 -0.78 -10.47
C ASP A 71 -1.38 -2.14 -10.05
N MET A 72 -0.99 -2.25 -8.78
CA MET A 72 -0.26 -3.41 -8.25
C MET A 72 -0.55 -3.60 -6.77
N MET A 73 -0.71 -4.88 -6.38
CA MET A 73 -0.80 -5.29 -4.98
C MET A 73 0.32 -6.27 -4.64
N TRP A 74 1.12 -5.90 -3.65
CA TRP A 74 2.14 -6.77 -3.07
C TRP A 74 1.64 -7.31 -1.73
N LEU A 75 1.60 -8.64 -1.59
CA LEU A 75 1.19 -9.30 -0.35
C LEU A 75 2.39 -9.99 0.30
N ASP A 76 2.68 -9.61 1.54
CA ASP A 76 3.71 -10.24 2.37
C ASP A 76 3.07 -10.87 3.61
N PHE A 77 2.35 -11.99 3.41
CA PHE A 77 1.76 -12.76 4.51
C PHE A 77 2.72 -13.88 4.95
N GLY A 78 2.94 -14.00 6.27
CA GLY A 78 3.61 -15.15 6.85
C GLY A 78 2.84 -16.47 6.68
N LEU A 79 3.54 -17.60 6.75
CA LEU A 79 3.01 -18.97 6.62
C LEU A 79 1.83 -19.23 7.59
N GLY A 80 0.65 -19.59 7.07
CA GLY A 80 -0.51 -20.04 7.87
C GLY A 80 -1.88 -19.43 7.53
N SER A 81 -1.99 -18.67 6.43
CA SER A 81 -3.09 -17.75 6.16
C SER A 81 -4.11 -18.18 5.10
N GLY A 82 -4.30 -19.48 4.84
CA GLY A 82 -5.19 -19.96 3.75
C GLY A 82 -6.58 -19.29 3.72
N PRO A 83 -7.38 -19.33 4.80
CA PRO A 83 -8.67 -18.62 4.84
C PRO A 83 -8.55 -17.08 4.94
N ARG A 84 -7.39 -16.59 5.36
CA ARG A 84 -7.12 -15.15 5.55
C ARG A 84 -6.82 -14.48 4.22
N ILE A 85 -6.09 -15.14 3.33
CA ILE A 85 -5.79 -14.58 2.00
C ILE A 85 -7.05 -14.50 1.14
N ASP A 86 -7.95 -15.47 1.21
CA ASP A 86 -9.22 -15.43 0.46
C ASP A 86 -10.07 -14.22 0.89
N ALA A 87 -10.29 -14.06 2.20
CA ALA A 87 -11.03 -12.92 2.75
C ALA A 87 -10.35 -11.57 2.43
N PHE A 88 -9.01 -11.55 2.40
CA PHE A 88 -8.26 -10.36 2.01
C PHE A 88 -8.49 -10.02 0.53
N LEU A 89 -8.37 -11.00 -0.35
CA LEU A 89 -8.58 -10.81 -1.78
C LEU A 89 -10.01 -10.38 -2.08
N ASP A 90 -11.02 -10.99 -1.46
CA ASP A 90 -12.42 -10.56 -1.61
C ASP A 90 -12.62 -9.06 -1.29
N ALA A 91 -11.89 -8.55 -0.29
CA ALA A 91 -12.01 -7.17 0.15
C ALA A 91 -11.20 -6.17 -0.71
N TRP A 92 -10.01 -6.56 -1.17
CA TRP A 92 -9.05 -5.66 -1.83
C TRP A 92 -8.99 -5.80 -3.34
N TRP A 93 -9.32 -6.97 -3.90
CA TRP A 93 -9.26 -7.22 -5.34
C TRP A 93 -10.10 -6.26 -6.19
N PRO A 94 -11.30 -5.80 -5.77
CA PRO A 94 -12.07 -4.82 -6.53
C PRO A 94 -11.38 -3.46 -6.70
N ARG A 95 -10.31 -3.20 -5.97
CA ARG A 95 -9.51 -1.96 -6.04
C ARG A 95 -8.30 -2.08 -6.96
N ILE A 96 -8.06 -3.24 -7.58
CA ILE A 96 -6.97 -3.38 -8.56
C ILE A 96 -7.51 -2.99 -9.93
N ASP A 97 -6.82 -2.07 -10.61
CA ASP A 97 -7.13 -1.82 -12.01
C ASP A 97 -6.73 -3.05 -12.84
N ALA A 98 -7.74 -3.73 -13.37
CA ALA A 98 -7.56 -4.96 -14.15
C ALA A 98 -7.22 -4.68 -15.63
N PHE A 99 -7.13 -3.41 -16.04
CA PHE A 99 -6.85 -3.01 -17.43
C PHE A 99 -5.42 -2.50 -17.60
N LEU A 100 -4.44 -3.41 -17.46
CA LEU A 100 -3.14 -3.27 -18.13
C LEU A 100 -3.21 -3.82 -19.55
#